data_AF-A0A8H4SX28-F1
#
_entry.id   AF-A0A8H4SX28-F1
#
_cell.length_a   1.000
_cell.length_b   1.000
_cell.length_c   1.000
_cell.angle_alpha   90.00
_cell.angle_beta   90.00
_cell.angle_gamma   90.00
#
_symmetry.space_group_name_H-M   'P 1'
#
loop_
_entity.id
_entity.type
_entity.pdbx_description
1 polymer ?
#
loop_
_entity_poly.entity_id
_entity_poly.type
_entity_poly.pdbx_seq_one_letter_code
_entity_poly.pdbx_strand_id
1 'polypeptide(L)'
;MSTVILYERCLAAKTATVTKVQQKPTRKFKPLPLTTVELQKAATRLLHMTGQQAMTIAEGLYNKGFLSYPRTETDRFDRGMNLRALVDKQTADQRWGSFAQNLVNDSFQQPREGRHDDKAHPPIHPITYASPSVLSHDEARLYEYVARRFLACCSDDAKGMATDVELEFGEERFNAHGVIVLETNYLDVFIYEKWNNTVELPKFTEGERFQPTEAMMTEGKTTAPGYLTEADLIALMDANGIGTDATMAEHIQKIQDREYVATISRSGQAPADDEESDTGPPTRGRGRGRGSRGGRGGRGRGGSSSSGGRGGIKVFVPTQLGVALILGFDRMNFETSLGKPFLRKEMEIKMKAICEGRTNKGAVLQESLAQYSHVFDQTQEKLAVLKAACREFVFGS
;
A
#
# COMPACT_ATOMS: atom_id res chain seq x y z
N MET A 1 18.65 9.40 -33.08
CA MET A 1 18.84 8.82 -34.43
C MET A 1 18.48 7.33 -34.46
N SER A 2 18.96 6.50 -33.53
CA SER A 2 18.68 5.05 -33.53
C SER A 2 17.18 4.69 -33.48
N THR A 3 16.40 5.30 -32.59
CA THR A 3 14.94 5.05 -32.48
C THR A 3 14.16 5.39 -33.74
N VAL A 4 14.54 6.46 -34.45
CA VAL A 4 13.93 6.84 -35.73
C VAL A 4 14.18 5.76 -36.79
N ILE A 5 15.41 5.22 -36.85
CA ILE A 5 15.75 4.15 -37.79
C ILE A 5 14.92 2.89 -37.51
N LEU A 6 14.75 2.49 -36.24
CA LEU A 6 13.93 1.33 -35.88
C LEU A 6 12.46 1.56 -36.27
N TYR A 7 11.93 2.76 -35.99
CA TYR A 7 10.57 3.14 -36.35
C TYR A 7 10.32 3.10 -37.86
N GLU A 8 11.24 3.66 -38.67
CA GLU A 8 11.15 3.62 -40.13
C GLU A 8 11.20 2.20 -40.69
N ARG A 9 12.01 1.30 -40.09
CA ARG A 9 12.04 -0.13 -40.46
C ARG A 9 10.70 -0.82 -40.22
N CYS A 10 10.05 -0.54 -39.09
CA CYS A 10 8.70 -1.04 -38.82
C CYS A 10 7.72 -0.56 -39.91
N LEU A 11 7.69 0.75 -40.20
CA LEU A 11 6.78 1.30 -41.22
C LEU A 11 7.01 0.70 -42.61
N ALA A 12 8.27 0.46 -42.99
CA ALA A 12 8.63 -0.15 -44.26
C ALA A 12 8.09 -1.60 -44.40
N ALA A 13 8.00 -2.34 -43.30
CA ALA A 13 7.50 -3.72 -43.28
C ALA A 13 6.00 -3.83 -43.55
N LYS A 14 5.21 -2.78 -43.27
CA LYS A 14 3.74 -2.65 -43.46
C LYS A 14 2.85 -3.62 -42.67
N THR A 15 3.27 -4.86 -42.45
CA THR A 15 2.52 -5.90 -41.75
C THR A 15 3.29 -6.42 -40.54
N ALA A 16 2.60 -6.63 -39.44
CA ALA A 16 3.10 -7.36 -38.28
C ALA A 16 2.72 -8.84 -38.41
N THR A 17 3.55 -9.72 -37.84
CA THR A 17 3.30 -11.16 -37.76
C THR A 17 3.19 -11.57 -36.30
N VAL A 18 2.16 -12.32 -35.94
CA VAL A 18 2.04 -12.94 -34.61
C VAL A 18 3.03 -14.07 -34.50
N THR A 19 4.01 -13.95 -33.61
CA THR A 19 5.07 -14.96 -33.44
C THR A 19 4.74 -15.98 -32.37
N LYS A 20 3.91 -15.60 -31.39
CA LYS A 20 3.53 -16.48 -30.28
C LYS A 20 2.20 -16.04 -29.66
N VAL A 21 1.34 -17.00 -29.33
CA VAL A 21 0.12 -16.77 -28.54
C VAL A 21 0.09 -17.74 -27.38
N GLN A 22 0.18 -17.24 -26.15
CA GLN A 22 0.17 -18.07 -24.95
C GLN A 22 -1.01 -17.71 -24.05
N GLN A 23 -1.82 -18.71 -23.69
CA GLN A 23 -2.85 -18.58 -22.66
C GLN A 23 -2.44 -19.34 -21.42
N LYS A 24 -2.52 -18.68 -20.26
CA LYS A 24 -2.17 -19.27 -18.98
C LYS A 24 -3.24 -18.94 -17.92
N PRO A 25 -3.75 -19.95 -17.20
CA PRO A 25 -4.54 -19.69 -16.00
C PRO A 25 -3.74 -18.82 -15.05
N THR A 26 -4.35 -17.72 -14.60
CA THR A 26 -3.75 -16.79 -13.66
C THR A 26 -4.67 -16.59 -12.47
N ARG A 27 -4.14 -16.09 -11.38
CA ARG A 27 -4.91 -15.79 -10.19
C ARG A 27 -4.44 -14.50 -9.55
N LYS A 28 -5.36 -13.81 -8.92
CA LYS A 28 -5.05 -12.73 -7.99
C LYS A 28 -5.26 -13.26 -6.59
N PHE A 29 -4.16 -13.33 -5.83
CA PHE A 29 -4.19 -13.95 -4.52
C PHE A 29 -5.04 -13.14 -3.54
N LYS A 30 -5.87 -13.82 -2.75
CA LYS A 30 -6.55 -13.21 -1.61
C LYS A 30 -5.55 -12.62 -0.60
N PRO A 31 -5.92 -11.59 0.16
CA PRO A 31 -5.00 -10.93 1.08
C PRO A 31 -4.52 -11.88 2.18
N LEU A 32 -3.28 -11.68 2.65
CA LEU A 32 -2.80 -12.30 3.88
C LEU A 32 -3.63 -11.78 5.08
N PRO A 33 -3.67 -12.53 6.20
CA PRO A 33 -4.17 -12.02 7.47
C PRO A 33 -3.56 -10.66 7.84
N LEU A 34 -4.35 -9.84 8.53
CA LEU A 34 -4.06 -8.43 8.75
C LEU A 34 -3.09 -8.25 9.92
N THR A 35 -1.94 -7.62 9.67
CA THR A 35 -0.97 -7.17 10.69
C THR A 35 -1.19 -5.69 11.02
N THR A 36 -0.48 -5.20 12.04
CA THR A 36 -0.49 -3.78 12.42
C THR A 36 0.03 -2.87 11.31
N VAL A 37 1.16 -3.24 10.69
CA VAL A 37 1.80 -2.47 9.62
C VAL A 37 0.87 -2.35 8.43
N GLU A 38 0.24 -3.46 8.03
CA GLU A 38 -0.70 -3.46 6.91
C GLU A 38 -1.99 -2.70 7.22
N LEU A 39 -2.47 -2.72 8.48
CA LEU A 39 -3.59 -1.88 8.90
C LEU A 39 -3.26 -0.39 8.77
N GLN A 40 -2.08 0.05 9.24
CA GLN A 40 -1.68 1.46 9.17
C GLN A 40 -1.49 1.93 7.71
N LYS A 41 -0.85 1.12 6.86
CA LYS A 41 -0.70 1.40 5.42
C LYS A 41 -2.06 1.47 4.72
N ALA A 42 -2.98 0.56 5.03
CA ALA A 42 -4.31 0.57 4.44
C ALA A 42 -5.15 1.76 4.92
N ALA A 43 -5.09 2.09 6.21
CA ALA A 43 -5.86 3.19 6.79
C ALA A 43 -5.45 4.55 6.19
N THR A 44 -4.15 4.77 5.99
CA THR A 44 -3.62 6.01 5.37
C THR A 44 -3.99 6.10 3.90
N ARG A 45 -3.79 5.02 3.13
CA ARG A 45 -4.02 4.99 1.68
C ARG A 45 -5.51 4.98 1.30
N LEU A 46 -6.33 4.21 2.01
CA LEU A 46 -7.71 3.90 1.61
C LEU A 46 -8.75 4.61 2.48
N LEU A 47 -8.46 4.81 3.76
CA LEU A 47 -9.40 5.40 4.73
C LEU A 47 -9.04 6.85 5.06
N HIS A 48 -7.94 7.39 4.53
CA HIS A 48 -7.50 8.76 4.81
C HIS A 48 -7.37 9.06 6.32
N MET A 49 -7.03 8.05 7.12
CA MET A 49 -6.73 8.17 8.55
C MET A 49 -5.22 8.11 8.74
N THR A 50 -4.64 8.92 9.61
CA THR A 50 -3.22 8.74 9.95
C THR A 50 -3.00 7.38 10.62
N GLY A 51 -1.78 6.86 10.60
CA GLY A 51 -1.43 5.63 11.30
C GLY A 51 -1.79 5.71 12.78
N GLN A 52 -1.54 6.86 13.42
CA GLN A 52 -1.88 7.10 14.82
C GLN A 52 -3.40 7.07 15.07
N GLN A 53 -4.20 7.74 14.22
CA GLN A 53 -5.66 7.71 14.31
C GLN A 53 -6.20 6.28 14.16
N ALA A 54 -5.69 5.54 13.17
CA ALA A 54 -6.09 4.15 12.93
C ALA A 54 -5.81 3.27 14.15
N MET A 55 -4.64 3.41 14.78
CA MET A 55 -4.30 2.65 15.99
C MET A 55 -5.18 3.01 17.18
N THR A 56 -5.45 4.29 17.42
CA THR A 56 -6.35 4.72 18.50
C THR A 56 -7.77 4.18 18.31
N ILE A 57 -8.29 4.20 17.08
CA ILE A 57 -9.61 3.63 16.75
C ILE A 57 -9.61 2.11 16.93
N ALA A 58 -8.57 1.42 16.44
CA ALA A 58 -8.45 -0.04 16.57
C ALA A 58 -8.40 -0.48 18.04
N GLU A 59 -7.67 0.23 18.89
CA GLU A 59 -7.65 0.00 20.34
C GLU A 59 -9.02 0.23 20.97
N GLY A 60 -9.74 1.28 20.57
CA GLY A 60 -11.12 1.52 20.99
C GLY A 60 -12.06 0.35 20.62
N LEU A 61 -11.95 -0.18 19.40
CA LEU A 61 -12.73 -1.32 18.93
C LEU A 61 -12.36 -2.62 19.65
N TYR A 62 -11.08 -2.83 19.96
CA TYR A 62 -10.61 -3.94 20.78
C TYR A 62 -11.19 -3.87 22.20
N ASN A 63 -11.13 -2.70 22.85
CA ASN A 63 -11.68 -2.48 24.19
C ASN A 63 -13.20 -2.69 24.24
N LYS A 64 -13.91 -2.41 23.13
CA LYS A 64 -15.34 -2.71 22.97
C LYS A 64 -15.64 -4.18 22.66
N GLY A 65 -14.62 -5.01 22.45
CA GLY A 65 -14.76 -6.44 22.13
C GLY A 65 -15.10 -6.74 20.67
N PHE A 66 -14.94 -5.78 19.76
CA PHE A 66 -15.27 -5.97 18.33
C PHE A 66 -14.12 -6.55 17.51
N LEU A 67 -12.88 -6.19 17.83
CA LEU A 67 -11.67 -6.67 17.13
C LEU A 67 -10.75 -7.44 18.08
N SER A 68 -9.88 -8.29 17.52
CA SER A 68 -8.72 -8.82 18.25
C SER A 68 -7.71 -7.72 18.54
N TYR A 69 -6.70 -8.03 19.36
CA TYR A 69 -5.69 -7.06 19.75
C TYR A 69 -4.96 -6.48 18.53
N PRO A 70 -4.94 -5.14 18.34
CA PRO A 70 -4.54 -4.54 17.07
C PRO A 70 -3.03 -4.29 16.94
N ARG A 71 -2.23 -4.72 17.92
CA ARG A 71 -0.76 -4.61 17.91
C ARG A 71 -0.16 -6.01 17.83
N THR A 72 -0.02 -6.49 16.61
CA THR A 72 0.53 -7.79 16.26
C THR A 72 1.34 -7.73 14.96
N GLU A 73 2.38 -8.55 14.87
CA GLU A 73 3.15 -8.81 13.66
C GLU A 73 2.69 -10.10 12.96
N THR A 74 1.75 -10.84 13.55
CA THR A 74 1.30 -12.15 13.09
C THR A 74 0.44 -12.04 11.83
N ASP A 75 0.88 -12.71 10.75
CA ASP A 75 0.21 -12.75 9.44
C ASP A 75 -0.29 -14.17 9.08
N ARG A 76 -0.57 -14.99 10.10
CA ARG A 76 -1.11 -16.35 9.99
C ARG A 76 -2.06 -16.67 11.14
N PHE A 77 -3.15 -17.37 10.85
CA PHE A 77 -4.05 -17.86 11.91
C PHE A 77 -3.56 -19.21 12.45
N ASP A 78 -3.81 -19.47 13.73
CA ASP A 78 -3.66 -20.80 14.32
C ASP A 78 -4.67 -21.77 13.68
N ARG A 79 -4.22 -22.98 13.32
CA ARG A 79 -5.06 -24.01 12.69
C ARG A 79 -6.17 -24.52 13.61
N GLY A 80 -6.01 -24.42 14.92
CA GLY A 80 -7.04 -24.76 15.92
C GLY A 80 -8.11 -23.67 16.10
N MET A 81 -7.91 -22.47 15.55
CA MET A 81 -8.89 -21.39 15.67
C MET A 81 -10.12 -21.69 14.81
N ASN A 82 -11.32 -21.61 15.40
CA ASN A 82 -12.57 -21.80 14.67
C ASN A 82 -12.97 -20.53 13.90
N LEU A 83 -12.29 -20.29 12.78
CA LEU A 83 -12.52 -19.12 11.92
C LEU A 83 -13.94 -19.10 11.32
N ARG A 84 -14.52 -20.28 11.03
CA ARG A 84 -15.86 -20.36 10.47
C ARG A 84 -16.92 -19.82 11.44
N ALA A 85 -16.75 -20.03 12.75
CA ALA A 85 -17.62 -19.40 13.76
C ALA A 85 -17.47 -17.88 13.84
N LEU A 86 -16.29 -17.33 13.51
CA LEU A 86 -16.10 -15.87 13.43
C LEU A 86 -16.73 -15.29 12.16
N VAL A 87 -16.66 -16.03 11.04
CA VAL A 87 -17.37 -15.69 9.79
C VAL A 87 -18.88 -15.69 10.00
N ASP A 88 -19.42 -16.70 10.70
CA ASP A 88 -20.85 -16.83 11.00
C ASP A 88 -21.42 -15.61 11.74
N LYS A 89 -20.65 -15.06 12.69
CA LYS A 89 -21.03 -13.84 13.39
C LYS A 89 -21.22 -12.64 12.44
N GLN A 90 -20.58 -12.62 11.26
CA GLN A 90 -20.65 -11.51 10.31
C GLN A 90 -21.84 -11.57 9.34
N THR A 91 -22.64 -12.64 9.37
CA THR A 91 -23.79 -12.87 8.48
C THR A 91 -24.89 -11.81 8.61
N ALA A 92 -24.96 -11.12 9.75
CA ALA A 92 -25.97 -10.10 10.03
C ALA A 92 -25.75 -8.75 9.31
N ASP A 93 -24.55 -8.48 8.76
CA ASP A 93 -24.27 -7.21 8.08
C ASP A 93 -24.95 -7.16 6.70
N GLN A 94 -25.63 -6.05 6.38
CA GLN A 94 -26.36 -5.92 5.12
C GLN A 94 -25.46 -5.82 3.88
N ARG A 95 -24.18 -5.47 4.04
CA ARG A 95 -23.25 -5.19 2.93
C ARG A 95 -22.42 -6.41 2.54
N TRP A 96 -22.14 -7.33 3.47
CA TRP A 96 -21.32 -8.52 3.24
C TRP A 96 -21.91 -9.80 3.85
N GLY A 97 -23.03 -9.73 4.56
CA GLY A 97 -23.60 -10.87 5.28
C GLY A 97 -23.94 -12.04 4.37
N SER A 98 -24.42 -11.78 3.14
CA SER A 98 -24.64 -12.82 2.13
C SER A 98 -23.35 -13.55 1.72
N PHE A 99 -22.26 -12.80 1.56
CA PHE A 99 -20.94 -13.38 1.28
C PHE A 99 -20.46 -14.22 2.46
N ALA A 100 -20.58 -13.71 3.69
CA ALA A 100 -20.25 -14.46 4.90
C ALA A 100 -21.10 -15.75 5.02
N GLN A 101 -22.39 -15.70 4.69
CA GLN A 101 -23.26 -16.88 4.70
C GLN A 101 -22.79 -17.95 3.70
N ASN A 102 -22.37 -17.55 2.50
CA ASN A 102 -21.83 -18.49 1.51
C ASN A 102 -20.56 -19.18 2.02
N LEU A 103 -19.67 -18.43 2.69
CA LEU A 103 -18.51 -19.01 3.36
C LEU A 103 -18.92 -20.01 4.46
N VAL A 104 -19.89 -19.67 5.30
CA VAL A 104 -20.41 -20.56 6.36
C VAL A 104 -21.02 -21.84 5.80
N ASN A 105 -21.57 -21.82 4.60
CA ASN A 105 -22.14 -23.00 3.99
C ASN A 105 -21.00 -23.88 3.44
N ASP A 106 -20.45 -23.53 2.28
CA ASP A 106 -19.53 -24.42 1.54
C ASP A 106 -18.35 -23.69 0.87
N SER A 107 -18.30 -22.35 0.90
CA SER A 107 -17.25 -21.57 0.21
C SER A 107 -16.07 -21.18 1.10
N PHE A 108 -16.02 -21.67 2.35
CA PHE A 108 -14.93 -21.34 3.27
C PHE A 108 -13.62 -22.00 2.81
N GLN A 109 -12.58 -21.18 2.73
CA GLN A 109 -11.22 -21.63 2.53
C GLN A 109 -10.35 -21.18 3.70
N GLN A 110 -9.38 -22.01 4.08
CA GLN A 110 -8.41 -21.59 5.08
C GLN A 110 -7.62 -20.36 4.57
N PRO A 111 -7.39 -19.35 5.43
CA PRO A 111 -6.51 -18.24 5.10
C PRO A 111 -5.12 -18.68 4.69
N ARG A 112 -4.49 -17.90 3.81
CA ARG A 112 -3.08 -18.08 3.45
C ARG A 112 -2.21 -17.83 4.69
N GLU A 113 -1.16 -18.62 4.85
CA GLU A 113 -0.16 -18.43 5.92
C GLU A 113 0.93 -17.47 5.41
N GLY A 114 1.14 -16.36 6.11
CA GLY A 114 2.31 -15.52 5.92
C GLY A 114 3.55 -16.07 6.63
N ARG A 115 4.58 -15.24 6.79
CA ARG A 115 5.90 -15.66 7.32
C ARG A 115 6.12 -15.29 8.79
N HIS A 116 5.24 -14.49 9.38
CA HIS A 116 5.45 -13.83 10.66
C HIS A 116 4.47 -14.32 11.72
N ASP A 117 4.99 -14.58 12.92
CA ASP A 117 4.23 -15.04 14.08
C ASP A 117 4.92 -14.52 15.34
N ASP A 118 4.26 -13.61 16.05
CA ASP A 118 4.75 -13.05 17.31
C ASP A 118 4.56 -14.02 18.50
N LYS A 119 3.83 -15.13 18.30
CA LYS A 119 3.49 -16.15 19.30
C LYS A 119 2.71 -15.61 20.50
N ALA A 120 2.12 -14.43 20.39
CA ALA A 120 1.37 -13.77 21.45
C ALA A 120 -0.07 -13.50 21.02
N HIS A 121 -0.25 -12.94 19.83
CA HIS A 121 -1.54 -12.49 19.33
C HIS A 121 -1.83 -13.06 17.93
N PRO A 122 -3.09 -13.43 17.65
CA PRO A 122 -3.50 -13.76 16.28
C PRO A 122 -3.56 -12.49 15.42
N PRO A 123 -3.66 -12.62 14.08
CA PRO A 123 -3.86 -11.49 13.19
C PRO A 123 -5.06 -10.63 13.59
N ILE A 124 -5.11 -9.37 13.14
CA ILE A 124 -6.21 -8.46 13.43
C ILE A 124 -7.49 -8.92 12.69
N HIS A 125 -8.55 -9.24 13.42
CA HIS A 125 -9.78 -9.80 12.86
C HIS A 125 -11.02 -9.44 13.71
N PRO A 126 -12.24 -9.51 13.16
CA PRO A 126 -13.45 -9.26 13.93
C PRO A 126 -13.76 -10.42 14.88
N ILE A 127 -14.02 -10.13 16.16
CA ILE A 127 -14.39 -11.10 17.19
C ILE A 127 -15.91 -11.34 17.23
N THR A 128 -16.67 -10.29 16.95
CA THR A 128 -18.13 -10.29 16.86
C THR A 128 -18.62 -9.26 15.86
N TYR A 129 -19.89 -9.33 15.48
CA TYR A 129 -20.52 -8.32 14.65
C TYR A 129 -20.74 -7.03 15.43
N ALA A 130 -20.35 -5.91 14.81
CA ALA A 130 -20.59 -4.57 15.32
C ALA A 130 -21.64 -3.88 14.46
N SER A 131 -22.82 -3.63 15.02
CA SER A 131 -23.85 -2.85 14.33
C SER A 131 -23.32 -1.44 14.03
N PRO A 132 -23.57 -0.86 12.84
CA PRO A 132 -23.20 0.52 12.55
C PRO A 132 -23.75 1.53 13.57
N SER A 133 -24.87 1.22 14.24
CA SER A 133 -25.47 2.09 15.26
C SER A 133 -24.67 2.23 16.54
N VAL A 134 -23.71 1.34 16.81
CA VAL A 134 -22.86 1.38 18.02
C VAL A 134 -21.44 1.87 17.73
N LEU A 135 -21.18 2.27 16.48
CA LEU A 135 -19.89 2.74 16.00
C LEU A 135 -19.99 4.21 15.59
N SER A 136 -18.98 5.00 15.93
CA SER A 136 -18.77 6.30 15.29
C SER A 136 -18.44 6.12 13.80
N HIS A 137 -18.46 7.21 13.03
CA HIS A 137 -18.19 7.17 11.60
C HIS A 137 -16.84 6.52 11.25
N ASP A 138 -15.76 6.95 11.90
CA ASP A 138 -14.42 6.42 11.63
C ASP A 138 -14.21 5.01 12.21
N GLU A 139 -14.82 4.68 13.35
CA GLU A 139 -14.86 3.31 13.86
C GLU A 139 -15.54 2.36 12.86
N ALA A 140 -16.68 2.77 12.28
CA ALA A 140 -17.40 1.97 11.29
C ALA A 140 -16.57 1.72 10.04
N ARG A 141 -15.81 2.72 9.58
CA ARG A 141 -14.94 2.61 8.39
C ARG A 141 -13.75 1.67 8.63
N LEU A 142 -13.08 1.79 9.77
CA LEU A 142 -11.97 0.90 10.13
C LEU A 142 -12.46 -0.53 10.34
N TYR A 143 -13.56 -0.70 11.09
CA TYR A 143 -14.17 -2.00 11.32
C TYR A 143 -14.60 -2.69 10.02
N GLU A 144 -15.24 -1.96 9.10
CA GLU A 144 -15.61 -2.48 7.78
C GLU A 144 -14.39 -2.97 6.99
N TYR A 145 -13.28 -2.23 7.01
CA TYR A 145 -12.04 -2.67 6.36
C TYR A 145 -11.54 -3.99 6.95
N VAL A 146 -11.46 -4.08 8.29
CA VAL A 146 -10.99 -5.29 8.99
C VAL A 146 -11.91 -6.49 8.71
N ALA A 147 -13.24 -6.29 8.79
CA ALA A 147 -14.22 -7.34 8.54
C ALA A 147 -14.17 -7.86 7.10
N ARG A 148 -14.16 -6.96 6.10
CA ARG A 148 -14.05 -7.34 4.69
C ARG A 148 -12.74 -8.04 4.38
N ARG A 149 -11.61 -7.59 4.94
CA ARG A 149 -10.33 -8.26 4.75
C ARG A 149 -10.33 -9.66 5.36
N PHE A 150 -10.88 -9.82 6.56
CA PHE A 150 -11.01 -11.13 7.20
C PHE A 150 -11.85 -12.10 6.36
N LEU A 151 -13.02 -11.67 5.87
CA LEU A 151 -13.87 -12.50 5.01
C LEU A 151 -13.16 -12.86 3.69
N ALA A 152 -12.39 -11.92 3.13
CA ALA A 152 -11.57 -12.16 1.94
C ALA A 152 -10.47 -13.20 2.18
N CYS A 153 -9.78 -13.15 3.32
CA CYS A 153 -8.81 -14.17 3.71
C CYS A 153 -9.44 -15.57 3.75
N CYS A 154 -10.70 -15.66 4.16
CA CYS A 154 -11.45 -16.91 4.28
C CYS A 154 -12.13 -17.37 2.97
N SER A 155 -11.90 -16.69 1.85
CA SER A 155 -12.49 -17.02 0.53
C SER A 155 -11.45 -17.65 -0.42
N ASP A 156 -11.83 -17.90 -1.67
CA ASP A 156 -10.95 -18.33 -2.75
C ASP A 156 -10.19 -17.15 -3.39
N ASP A 157 -9.03 -17.44 -3.99
CA ASP A 157 -8.32 -16.49 -4.86
C ASP A 157 -9.21 -16.13 -6.06
N ALA A 158 -9.12 -14.90 -6.56
CA ALA A 158 -9.77 -14.57 -7.82
C ALA A 158 -9.05 -15.30 -8.97
N LYS A 159 -9.79 -15.84 -9.92
CA LYS A 159 -9.24 -16.64 -11.04
C LYS A 159 -9.49 -15.96 -12.37
N GLY A 160 -8.51 -16.04 -13.26
CA GLY A 160 -8.59 -15.46 -14.59
C GLY A 160 -7.78 -16.25 -15.61
N MET A 161 -7.86 -15.81 -16.86
CA MET A 161 -7.05 -16.31 -17.97
C MET A 161 -6.23 -15.15 -18.52
N ALA A 162 -4.91 -15.26 -18.42
CA ALA A 162 -3.99 -14.31 -19.04
C ALA A 162 -3.66 -14.77 -20.47
N THR A 163 -3.66 -13.84 -21.41
CA THR A 163 -3.25 -14.04 -22.80
C THR A 163 -2.08 -13.12 -23.08
N ASP A 164 -0.94 -13.71 -23.43
CA ASP A 164 0.27 -13.03 -23.86
C ASP A 164 0.42 -13.24 -25.37
N VAL A 165 0.52 -12.15 -26.13
CA VAL A 165 0.73 -12.17 -27.58
C VAL A 165 2.05 -11.48 -27.89
N GLU A 166 2.95 -12.19 -28.55
CA GLU A 166 4.17 -11.60 -29.11
C GLU A 166 3.98 -11.38 -30.61
N LEU A 167 4.42 -10.22 -31.09
CA LEU A 167 4.35 -9.84 -32.49
C LEU A 167 5.66 -9.23 -32.97
N GLU A 168 5.99 -9.53 -34.22
CA GLU A 168 7.15 -8.98 -34.93
C GLU A 168 6.67 -7.99 -35.98
N PHE A 169 7.20 -6.77 -35.97
CA PHE A 169 6.87 -5.73 -36.96
C PHE A 169 8.16 -5.11 -37.50
N GLY A 170 8.56 -5.55 -38.71
CA GLY A 170 9.92 -5.32 -39.19
C GLY A 170 10.90 -6.25 -38.51
N GLU A 171 11.95 -5.72 -37.89
CA GLU A 171 12.91 -6.48 -37.09
C GLU A 171 12.65 -6.35 -35.58
N GLU A 172 11.64 -5.56 -35.21
CA GLU A 172 11.33 -5.23 -33.82
C GLU A 172 10.23 -6.12 -33.25
N ARG A 173 10.34 -6.42 -31.96
CA ARG A 173 9.37 -7.22 -31.21
C ARG A 173 8.50 -6.34 -30.32
N PHE A 174 7.23 -6.68 -30.26
CA PHE A 174 6.23 -6.04 -29.43
C PHE A 174 5.44 -7.12 -28.70
N ASN A 175 4.83 -6.75 -27.58
CA ASN A 175 3.98 -7.61 -26.78
C ASN A 175 2.64 -6.94 -26.51
N ALA A 176 1.60 -7.76 -26.38
CA ALA A 176 0.31 -7.37 -25.84
C ALA A 176 -0.09 -8.36 -24.75
N HIS A 177 -0.55 -7.83 -23.63
CA HIS A 177 -1.02 -8.60 -22.49
C HIS A 177 -2.49 -8.29 -22.23
N GLY A 178 -3.27 -9.33 -21.92
CA GLY A 178 -4.66 -9.17 -21.49
C GLY A 178 -5.08 -10.24 -20.50
N VAL A 179 -6.03 -9.90 -19.64
CA VAL A 179 -6.57 -10.80 -18.62
C VAL A 179 -8.09 -10.78 -18.70
N ILE A 180 -8.71 -11.96 -18.66
CA ILE A 180 -10.15 -12.10 -18.47
C ILE A 180 -10.37 -12.70 -17.08
N VAL A 181 -11.15 -12.03 -16.23
CA VAL A 181 -11.55 -12.56 -14.92
C VAL A 181 -12.68 -13.57 -15.13
N LEU A 182 -12.45 -14.79 -14.66
CA LEU A 182 -13.40 -15.90 -14.73
C LEU A 182 -14.22 -16.01 -13.44
N GLU A 183 -13.56 -15.83 -12.29
CA GLU A 183 -14.16 -15.88 -10.96
C GLU A 183 -13.60 -14.74 -10.10
N THR A 184 -14.48 -13.87 -9.58
CA THR A 184 -14.09 -12.72 -8.75
C THR A 184 -13.76 -13.12 -7.31
N ASN A 185 -14.45 -14.13 -6.77
CA ASN A 185 -14.23 -14.72 -5.45
C ASN A 185 -14.04 -13.65 -4.36
N TYR A 186 -12.89 -13.59 -3.67
CA TYR A 186 -12.66 -12.62 -2.59
C TYR A 186 -12.88 -11.14 -2.99
N LEU A 187 -12.77 -10.80 -4.28
CA LEU A 187 -12.99 -9.43 -4.78
C LEU A 187 -14.44 -8.97 -4.59
N ASP A 188 -15.41 -9.88 -4.46
CA ASP A 188 -16.81 -9.54 -4.23
C ASP A 188 -17.03 -8.90 -2.85
N VAL A 189 -16.23 -9.28 -1.84
CA VAL A 189 -16.30 -8.70 -0.49
C VAL A 189 -15.25 -7.62 -0.26
N PHE A 190 -14.07 -7.73 -0.88
CA PHE A 190 -12.93 -6.83 -0.64
C PHE A 190 -12.85 -5.70 -1.66
N ILE A 191 -13.83 -4.81 -1.61
CA ILE A 191 -14.01 -3.66 -2.52
C ILE A 191 -12.84 -2.66 -2.58
N TYR A 192 -11.88 -2.78 -1.67
CA TYR A 192 -10.66 -1.97 -1.61
C TYR A 192 -9.60 -2.40 -2.63
N GLU A 193 -9.79 -3.59 -3.20
CA GLU A 193 -8.93 -4.13 -4.22
C GLU A 193 -9.74 -4.38 -5.49
N LYS A 194 -9.10 -4.13 -6.62
CA LYS A 194 -9.66 -4.45 -7.94
C LYS A 194 -8.64 -5.26 -8.72
N TRP A 195 -9.14 -6.12 -9.59
CA TRP A 195 -8.30 -6.69 -10.64
C TRP A 195 -8.37 -5.76 -11.85
N ASN A 196 -7.61 -4.65 -11.77
CA ASN A 196 -7.43 -3.77 -12.91
C ASN A 196 -6.51 -4.46 -13.95
N ASN A 197 -6.56 -4.03 -15.21
CA ASN A 197 -5.91 -4.66 -16.38
C ASN A 197 -6.66 -5.86 -16.98
N THR A 198 -7.98 -5.94 -16.77
CA THR A 198 -8.84 -6.85 -17.52
C THR A 198 -9.08 -6.34 -18.93
N VAL A 199 -8.12 -6.56 -19.81
CA VAL A 199 -8.27 -6.33 -21.24
C VAL A 199 -8.51 -7.66 -21.90
N GLU A 200 -9.69 -7.84 -22.49
CA GLU A 200 -9.91 -8.94 -23.41
C GLU A 200 -9.21 -8.62 -24.74
N LEU A 201 -8.20 -9.43 -25.07
CA LEU A 201 -7.56 -9.33 -26.37
C LEU A 201 -8.42 -10.02 -27.44
N PRO A 202 -8.44 -9.50 -28.68
CA PRO A 202 -8.95 -10.25 -29.81
C PRO A 202 -8.28 -11.61 -29.93
N LYS A 203 -8.97 -12.58 -30.56
CA LYS A 203 -8.37 -13.87 -30.85
C LYS A 203 -7.31 -13.70 -31.95
N PHE A 204 -6.07 -14.05 -31.62
CA PHE A 204 -4.95 -14.11 -32.56
C PHE A 204 -4.55 -15.56 -32.83
N THR A 205 -4.04 -15.84 -34.03
CA THR A 205 -3.47 -17.13 -34.40
C THR A 205 -1.97 -16.99 -34.65
N GLU A 206 -1.15 -17.94 -34.21
CA GLU A 206 0.29 -17.92 -34.54
C GLU A 206 0.51 -17.95 -36.05
N GLY A 207 1.41 -17.10 -36.54
CA GLY A 207 1.66 -16.89 -37.97
C GLY A 207 0.66 -15.96 -38.66
N GLU A 208 -0.40 -15.50 -37.97
CA GLU A 208 -1.33 -14.50 -38.49
C GLU A 208 -0.58 -13.20 -38.83
N ARG A 209 -0.93 -12.61 -39.97
CA ARG A 209 -0.38 -11.33 -40.42
C ARG A 209 -1.48 -10.29 -40.51
N PHE A 210 -1.21 -9.11 -39.97
CA PHE A 210 -2.14 -7.98 -40.04
C PHE A 210 -1.40 -6.66 -40.21
N GLN A 211 -2.10 -5.65 -40.70
CA GLN A 211 -1.58 -4.29 -40.77
C GLN A 211 -1.89 -3.57 -39.46
N PRO A 212 -0.88 -3.09 -38.70
CA PRO A 212 -1.13 -2.27 -37.52
C PRO A 212 -1.97 -1.04 -37.87
N THR A 213 -2.95 -0.71 -37.03
CA THR A 213 -3.84 0.43 -37.27
C THR A 213 -3.07 1.76 -37.20
N GLU A 214 -2.15 1.86 -36.24
CA GLU A 214 -1.25 2.99 -36.08
C GLU A 214 0.09 2.51 -35.52
N ALA A 215 1.14 3.24 -35.84
CA ALA A 215 2.46 3.08 -35.24
C ALA A 215 2.95 4.47 -34.82
N MET A 216 3.20 4.65 -33.53
CA MET A 216 3.56 5.94 -32.94
C MET A 216 4.94 5.88 -32.31
N MET A 217 5.71 6.95 -32.51
CA MET A 217 6.92 7.22 -31.73
C MET A 217 6.59 8.32 -30.72
N THR A 218 6.48 7.95 -29.44
CA THR A 218 6.16 8.89 -28.37
C THR A 218 7.42 9.39 -27.69
N GLU A 219 7.38 10.63 -27.20
CA GLU A 219 8.43 11.17 -26.35
C GLU A 219 8.01 11.07 -24.87
N GLY A 220 8.97 10.67 -24.03
CA GLY A 220 8.80 10.60 -22.59
C GLY A 220 9.96 11.26 -21.86
N LYS A 221 9.72 11.68 -20.63
CA LYS A 221 10.77 12.14 -19.70
C LYS A 221 10.55 11.45 -18.36
N THR A 222 11.65 11.10 -17.71
CA THR A 222 11.59 10.64 -16.32
C THR A 222 11.19 11.80 -15.42
N THR A 223 10.43 11.51 -14.38
CA THR A 223 10.07 12.46 -13.33
C THR A 223 10.85 12.13 -12.07
N ALA A 224 11.27 13.16 -11.34
CA ALA A 224 11.84 12.96 -10.01
C ALA A 224 10.82 12.24 -9.09
N PRO A 225 11.30 11.39 -8.17
CA PRO A 225 10.42 10.77 -7.18
C PRO A 225 9.72 11.85 -6.34
N GLY A 226 8.48 11.57 -5.98
CA GLY A 226 7.70 12.46 -5.09
C GLY A 226 8.19 12.39 -3.65
N TYR A 227 7.68 13.30 -2.83
CA TYR A 227 7.76 13.18 -1.38
C TYR A 227 6.99 11.95 -0.88
N LEU A 228 7.43 11.41 0.26
CA LEU A 228 6.86 10.22 0.87
C LEU A 228 5.45 10.50 1.39
N THR A 229 4.53 9.58 1.14
CA THR A 229 3.28 9.48 1.89
C THR A 229 3.53 8.79 3.24
N GLU A 230 2.54 8.79 4.13
CA GLU A 230 2.64 8.04 5.39
C GLU A 230 2.74 6.53 5.17
N ALA A 231 2.09 5.99 4.14
CA ALA A 231 2.22 4.58 3.79
C ALA A 231 3.64 4.23 3.30
N ASP A 232 4.27 5.11 2.51
CA ASP A 232 5.66 4.94 2.05
C ASP A 232 6.63 5.05 3.25
N LEU A 233 6.35 6.02 4.13
CA LEU A 233 6.80 6.16 5.51
C LEU A 233 6.97 4.82 6.22
N ILE A 234 5.81 4.21 6.48
CA ILE A 234 5.66 2.96 7.21
C ILE A 234 6.38 1.81 6.49
N ALA A 235 6.25 1.72 5.17
CA ALA A 235 6.92 0.68 4.38
C ALA A 235 8.45 0.75 4.48
N LEU A 236 9.02 1.96 4.46
CA LEU A 236 10.46 2.17 4.65
C LEU A 236 10.91 1.83 6.07
N MET A 237 10.14 2.21 7.10
CA MET A 237 10.45 1.86 8.49
C MET A 237 10.46 0.34 8.70
N ASP A 238 9.45 -0.36 8.17
CA ASP A 238 9.32 -1.81 8.23
C ASP A 238 10.48 -2.52 7.51
N ALA A 239 10.76 -2.12 6.26
CA ALA A 239 11.88 -2.68 5.48
C ALA A 239 13.25 -2.47 6.15
N ASN A 240 13.40 -1.38 6.93
CA ASN A 240 14.62 -1.10 7.67
C ASN A 240 14.62 -1.65 9.10
N GLY A 241 13.52 -2.25 9.56
CA GLY A 241 13.41 -2.86 10.89
C GLY A 241 13.52 -1.85 12.03
N ILE A 242 12.91 -0.67 11.87
CA ILE A 242 12.80 0.33 12.93
C ILE A 242 11.34 0.67 13.22
N GLY A 243 11.04 1.00 14.47
CA GLY A 243 9.66 1.21 14.89
C GLY A 243 8.87 -0.10 15.03
N THR A 244 9.56 -1.22 15.31
CA THR A 244 8.92 -2.52 15.58
C THR A 244 7.96 -2.43 16.77
N ASP A 245 7.16 -3.49 17.00
CA ASP A 245 6.21 -3.55 18.12
C ASP A 245 5.14 -2.43 18.07
N ALA A 246 4.64 -2.15 16.85
CA ALA A 246 3.58 -1.17 16.59
C ALA A 246 3.92 0.28 17.01
N THR A 247 5.19 0.68 16.97
CA THR A 247 5.62 2.04 17.37
C THR A 247 5.85 3.00 16.19
N MET A 248 5.72 2.56 14.93
CA MET A 248 5.94 3.40 13.74
C MET A 248 5.09 4.68 13.74
N ALA A 249 3.77 4.55 13.96
CA ALA A 249 2.84 5.67 14.00
C ALA A 249 3.23 6.74 15.03
N GLU A 250 3.75 6.33 16.20
CA GLU A 250 4.18 7.25 17.24
C GLU A 250 5.42 8.05 16.81
N HIS A 251 6.42 7.40 16.21
CA HIS A 251 7.61 8.07 15.69
C HIS A 251 7.28 9.06 14.56
N ILE A 252 6.37 8.67 13.67
CA ILE A 252 5.87 9.52 12.57
C ILE A 252 5.11 10.73 13.13
N GLN A 253 4.29 10.55 14.17
CA GLN A 253 3.60 11.67 14.82
C GLN A 253 4.60 12.63 15.48
N LYS A 254 5.63 12.12 16.16
CA LYS A 254 6.65 12.94 16.84
C LYS A 254 7.39 13.90 15.90
N ILE A 255 7.76 13.47 14.69
CA ILE A 255 8.46 14.35 13.74
C ILE A 255 7.54 15.44 13.16
N GLN A 256 6.23 15.19 13.11
CA GLN A 256 5.22 16.19 12.75
C GLN A 256 5.01 17.18 13.90
N ASP A 257 4.84 16.69 15.14
CA ASP A 257 4.64 17.52 16.33
C ASP A 257 5.84 18.46 16.60
N ARG A 258 7.04 18.02 16.20
CA ARG A 258 8.29 18.81 16.30
C ARG A 258 8.53 19.72 15.10
N GLU A 259 7.61 19.74 14.13
CA GLU A 259 7.69 20.57 12.92
C GLU A 259 8.97 20.31 12.09
N TYR A 260 9.54 19.10 12.17
CA TYR A 260 10.65 18.68 11.29
C TYR A 260 10.14 18.32 9.89
N VAL A 261 8.87 17.94 9.79
CA VAL A 261 8.17 17.70 8.54
C VAL A 261 6.83 18.42 8.55
N ALA A 262 6.44 18.95 7.41
CA ALA A 262 5.12 19.50 7.16
C ALA A 262 4.29 18.50 6.35
N THR A 263 3.01 18.39 6.68
CA THR A 263 2.07 17.51 5.97
C THR A 263 1.26 18.32 4.97
N ILE A 264 1.48 18.10 3.68
CA ILE A 264 0.82 18.86 2.61
C ILE A 264 -0.14 17.93 1.86
N SER A 265 -1.37 18.38 1.63
CA SER A 265 -2.32 17.68 0.76
C SER A 265 -1.96 17.92 -0.70
N ARG A 266 -1.56 16.87 -1.41
CA ARG A 266 -1.36 16.93 -2.86
C ARG A 266 -2.72 16.82 -3.55
N SER A 267 -3.16 17.90 -4.19
CA SER A 267 -4.34 17.87 -5.05
C SER A 267 -4.03 17.07 -6.32
N GLY A 268 -4.52 15.84 -6.39
CA GLY A 268 -4.76 15.12 -7.65
C GLY A 268 -3.54 14.89 -8.54
N GLN A 269 -2.60 14.09 -8.08
CA GLN A 269 -1.85 13.21 -8.99
C GLN A 269 -1.83 11.85 -8.31
N ALA A 270 -2.45 10.86 -8.95
CA ALA A 270 -2.50 9.50 -8.45
C ALA A 270 -1.08 9.06 -8.07
N PRO A 271 -0.90 8.32 -6.96
CA PRO A 271 0.38 7.68 -6.72
C PRO A 271 0.68 6.83 -7.96
N ALA A 272 1.90 6.90 -8.46
CA ALA A 272 2.37 5.88 -9.38
C ALA A 272 2.19 4.58 -8.60
N ASP A 273 1.27 3.74 -9.05
CA ASP A 273 1.21 2.37 -8.58
C ASP A 273 2.64 1.83 -8.73
N ASP A 274 3.22 1.31 -7.65
CA ASP A 274 4.40 0.44 -7.74
C ASP A 274 3.94 -0.81 -8.50
N GLU A 275 3.80 -0.67 -9.82
CA GLU A 275 3.67 -1.75 -10.77
C GLU A 275 5.06 -2.37 -10.89
N GLU A 276 5.18 -3.61 -10.41
CA GLU A 276 6.08 -4.57 -11.04
C GLU A 276 5.91 -4.42 -12.55
N SER A 277 7.00 -4.04 -13.22
CA SER A 277 7.05 -3.68 -14.63
C SER A 277 6.35 -4.72 -15.51
N ASP A 278 5.21 -4.37 -16.09
CA ASP A 278 4.85 -4.83 -17.42
C ASP A 278 4.11 -3.72 -18.17
N THR A 279 4.70 -3.30 -19.27
CA THR A 279 4.33 -2.11 -20.03
C THR A 279 3.05 -2.33 -20.83
N GLY A 280 1.93 -1.75 -20.38
CA GLY A 280 0.70 -1.62 -21.16
C GLY A 280 0.42 -0.17 -21.57
N PRO A 281 0.05 0.13 -22.83
CA PRO A 281 -0.28 1.49 -23.24
C PRO A 281 -1.68 1.93 -22.75
N PRO A 282 -1.90 3.23 -22.49
CA PRO A 282 -3.18 3.75 -22.01
C PRO A 282 -4.22 3.79 -23.14
N THR A 283 -5.41 3.22 -22.91
CA THR A 283 -6.55 3.33 -23.83
C THR A 283 -7.37 4.60 -23.55
N ARG A 284 -7.59 5.43 -24.57
CA ARG A 284 -8.57 6.54 -24.52
C ARG A 284 -9.79 6.21 -25.37
N GLY A 285 -10.95 6.13 -24.71
CA GLY A 285 -12.25 5.91 -25.34
C GLY A 285 -12.68 7.08 -26.23
N ARG A 286 -13.17 6.75 -27.44
CA ARG A 286 -13.82 7.67 -28.37
C ARG A 286 -15.28 7.89 -27.97
N GLY A 287 -15.62 9.13 -27.63
CA GLY A 287 -17.00 9.60 -27.52
C GLY A 287 -17.65 9.76 -28.90
N ARG A 288 -18.88 9.26 -29.05
CA ARG A 288 -19.80 9.64 -30.11
C ARG A 288 -21.03 10.29 -29.48
N GLY A 289 -21.25 11.55 -29.82
CA GLY A 289 -22.45 12.29 -29.46
C GLY A 289 -23.65 11.90 -30.31
N ARG A 290 -24.83 11.96 -29.70
CA ARG A 290 -26.11 12.25 -30.35
C ARG A 290 -27.05 12.86 -29.31
N GLY A 291 -27.50 14.08 -29.57
CA GLY A 291 -28.49 14.75 -28.74
C GLY A 291 -29.92 14.32 -29.08
N SER A 292 -30.82 14.50 -28.12
CA SER A 292 -32.17 15.03 -28.38
C SER A 292 -32.85 15.51 -27.08
N ARG A 293 -33.57 16.61 -27.27
CA ARG A 293 -34.45 17.44 -26.44
C ARG A 293 -35.26 16.81 -25.29
N GLY A 294 -35.35 17.58 -24.20
CA GLY A 294 -36.60 18.21 -23.75
C GLY A 294 -37.29 17.67 -22.49
N GLY A 295 -37.54 18.54 -21.49
CA GLY A 295 -38.62 18.32 -20.51
C GLY A 295 -38.43 18.86 -19.08
N ARG A 296 -38.95 20.08 -18.84
CA ARG A 296 -39.57 20.64 -17.61
C ARG A 296 -39.22 20.09 -16.20
N GLY A 297 -38.65 20.98 -15.38
CA GLY A 297 -39.29 21.56 -14.18
C GLY A 297 -39.60 20.67 -12.97
N GLY A 298 -38.89 20.91 -11.85
CA GLY A 298 -39.29 20.44 -10.52
C GLY A 298 -38.42 21.04 -9.42
N ARG A 299 -39.00 21.91 -8.58
CA ARG A 299 -38.38 22.52 -7.39
C ARG A 299 -38.09 21.44 -6.34
N GLY A 300 -36.87 21.40 -5.80
CA GLY A 300 -36.46 20.51 -4.70
C GLY A 300 -35.61 21.27 -3.68
N ARG A 301 -36.04 21.21 -2.42
CA ARG A 301 -35.52 21.92 -1.24
C ARG A 301 -34.04 21.66 -0.96
N GLY A 302 -33.39 22.68 -0.42
CA GLY A 302 -32.04 22.59 0.14
C GLY A 302 -31.97 21.59 1.29
N GLY A 303 -31.12 20.59 1.11
CA GLY A 303 -30.50 19.82 2.18
C GLY A 303 -29.00 20.06 2.08
N SER A 304 -28.39 20.52 3.17
CA SER A 304 -26.95 20.67 3.31
C SER A 304 -26.30 19.29 3.20
N SER A 305 -25.84 18.92 2.01
CA SER A 305 -24.87 17.87 1.84
C SER A 305 -23.53 18.42 2.31
N SER A 306 -23.07 17.94 3.47
CA SER A 306 -21.66 17.98 3.82
C SER A 306 -20.92 17.20 2.72
N SER A 307 -20.43 17.91 1.71
CA SER A 307 -19.53 17.33 0.73
C SER A 307 -18.27 16.90 1.49
N GLY A 308 -18.17 15.61 1.81
CA GLY A 308 -16.92 14.99 2.21
C GLY A 308 -15.93 15.21 1.08
N GLY A 309 -15.16 16.29 1.16
CA GLY A 309 -14.10 16.56 0.23
C GLY A 309 -13.16 15.37 0.26
N ARG A 310 -12.98 14.70 -0.89
CA ARG A 310 -11.92 13.73 -1.09
C ARG A 310 -10.60 14.44 -0.78
N GLY A 311 -10.11 14.29 0.44
CA GLY A 311 -8.85 14.86 0.87
C GLY A 311 -7.76 14.31 -0.03
N GLY A 312 -6.99 15.20 -0.66
CA GLY A 312 -5.83 14.79 -1.46
C GLY A 312 -4.86 13.96 -0.61
N ILE A 313 -4.09 13.09 -1.26
CA ILE A 313 -3.07 12.27 -0.59
C ILE A 313 -2.11 13.21 0.12
N LYS A 314 -1.90 12.97 1.41
CA LYS A 314 -0.99 13.73 2.25
C LYS A 314 0.43 13.21 2.07
N VAL A 315 1.37 14.12 1.86
CA VAL A 315 2.81 13.83 1.74
C VAL A 315 3.59 14.60 2.79
N PHE A 316 4.73 14.03 3.21
CA PHE A 316 5.66 14.65 4.15
C PHE A 316 6.72 15.45 3.40
N VAL A 317 6.71 16.76 3.60
CA VAL A 317 7.72 17.68 3.08
C VAL A 317 8.63 18.10 4.23
N PRO A 318 9.93 17.79 4.20
CA PRO A 318 10.87 18.24 5.23
C PRO A 318 10.87 19.77 5.36
N THR A 319 10.84 20.28 6.60
CA THR A 319 11.01 21.72 6.85
C THR A 319 12.49 22.10 6.71
N GLN A 320 12.79 23.40 6.61
CA GLN A 320 14.18 23.88 6.61
C GLN A 320 14.96 23.38 7.81
N LEU A 321 14.35 23.38 9.00
CA LEU A 321 14.96 22.84 10.22
C LEU A 321 15.18 21.32 10.12
N GLY A 322 14.19 20.55 9.65
CA GLY A 322 14.34 19.11 9.46
C GLY A 322 15.49 18.75 8.51
N VAL A 323 15.61 19.45 7.38
CA VAL A 323 16.72 19.29 6.43
C VAL A 323 18.05 19.68 7.06
N ALA A 324 18.10 20.82 7.76
CA ALA A 324 19.31 21.31 8.40
C ALA A 324 19.88 20.33 9.42
N LEU A 325 19.02 19.71 10.23
CA LEU A 325 19.42 18.75 11.26
C LEU A 325 20.03 17.50 10.63
N ILE A 326 19.36 16.88 9.65
CA ILE A 326 19.86 15.66 8.99
C ILE A 326 21.17 15.94 8.25
N LEU A 327 21.21 16.99 7.41
CA LEU A 327 22.43 17.34 6.70
C LEU A 327 23.56 17.76 7.64
N GLY A 328 23.24 18.42 8.75
CA GLY A 328 24.21 18.80 9.78
C GLY A 328 24.86 17.57 10.41
N PHE A 329 24.07 16.56 10.80
CA PHE A 329 24.60 15.30 11.34
C PHE A 329 25.38 14.50 10.28
N ASP A 330 24.90 14.43 9.04
CA ASP A 330 25.61 13.73 7.96
C ASP A 330 26.95 14.41 7.63
N ARG A 331 27.01 15.74 7.65
CA ARG A 331 28.26 16.52 7.45
C ARG A 331 29.28 16.32 8.58
N MET A 332 28.88 15.85 9.76
CA MET A 332 29.84 15.47 10.80
C MET A 332 30.63 14.22 10.44
N ASN A 333 30.16 13.43 9.46
CA ASN A 333 30.82 12.27 8.87
C ASN A 333 31.29 11.25 9.93
N PHE A 334 30.35 10.81 10.77
CA PHE A 334 30.59 9.74 11.73
C PHE A 334 30.67 8.39 11.03
N GLU A 335 31.47 7.46 11.58
CA GLU A 335 31.48 6.06 11.12
C GLU A 335 30.09 5.43 11.23
N THR A 336 29.39 5.72 12.33
CA THR A 336 27.98 5.36 12.51
C THR A 336 27.09 6.56 12.20
N SER A 337 26.46 6.56 11.02
CA SER A 337 25.55 7.64 10.62
C SER A 337 24.33 7.71 11.54
N LEU A 338 24.07 8.91 12.06
CA LEU A 338 22.87 9.23 12.84
C LEU A 338 21.62 9.47 11.96
N GLY A 339 21.80 9.75 10.67
CA GLY A 339 20.70 9.91 9.70
C GLY A 339 20.20 8.59 9.12
N LYS A 340 20.94 7.49 9.32
CA LYS A 340 20.59 6.15 8.84
C LYS A 340 20.00 5.28 9.96
N PRO A 341 19.12 4.32 9.65
CA PRO A 341 18.38 3.57 10.67
C PRO A 341 19.20 2.47 11.38
N PHE A 342 20.49 2.30 11.05
CA PHE A 342 21.27 1.13 11.45
C PHE A 342 21.40 0.97 12.96
N LEU A 343 21.81 2.03 13.67
CA LEU A 343 22.00 1.99 15.12
C LEU A 343 20.67 1.73 15.85
N ARG A 344 19.58 2.27 15.33
CA ARG A 344 18.24 2.06 15.89
C ARG A 344 17.76 0.62 15.65
N LYS A 345 17.93 0.10 14.44
CA LYS A 345 17.60 -1.30 14.11
C LYS A 345 18.33 -2.27 15.02
N GLU A 346 19.64 -2.06 15.22
CA GLU A 346 20.46 -2.90 16.09
C GLU A 346 19.92 -2.91 17.54
N MET A 347 19.55 -1.74 18.06
CA MET A 347 18.93 -1.63 19.38
C MET A 347 17.61 -2.43 19.46
N GLU A 348 16.72 -2.30 18.47
CA GLU A 348 15.44 -3.02 18.45
C GLU A 348 15.64 -4.55 18.36
N ILE A 349 16.62 -5.01 17.57
CA ILE A 349 17.02 -6.43 17.52
C ILE A 349 17.50 -6.91 18.89
N LYS A 350 18.32 -6.12 19.59
CA LYS A 350 18.81 -6.46 20.94
C LYS A 350 17.67 -6.50 21.96
N MET A 351 16.71 -5.59 21.87
CA MET A 351 15.51 -5.61 22.71
C MET A 351 14.68 -6.88 22.48
N LYS A 352 14.47 -7.27 21.22
CA LYS A 352 13.82 -8.55 20.89
C LYS A 352 14.58 -9.76 21.44
N ALA A 353 15.92 -9.73 21.37
CA ALA A 353 16.74 -10.79 21.94
C ALA A 353 16.61 -10.92 23.47
N ILE A 354 16.28 -9.84 24.20
CA ILE A 354 15.95 -9.90 25.63
C ILE A 354 14.64 -10.65 25.83
N CYS A 355 13.59 -10.32 25.06
CA CYS A 355 12.28 -10.98 25.14
C CYS A 355 12.37 -12.48 24.84
N GLU A 356 13.27 -12.87 23.95
CA GLU A 356 13.51 -14.28 23.58
C GLU A 356 14.50 -15.00 24.53
N GLY A 357 15.02 -14.32 25.56
CA GLY A 357 15.98 -14.89 26.52
C GLY A 357 17.38 -15.16 25.95
N ARG A 358 17.72 -14.61 24.78
CA ARG A 358 19.04 -14.75 24.14
C ARG A 358 20.10 -13.82 24.72
N THR A 359 19.69 -12.73 25.35
CA THR A 359 20.57 -11.78 26.07
C THR A 359 19.86 -11.23 27.30
N ASN A 360 20.57 -10.44 28.11
CA ASN A 360 20.02 -9.81 29.31
C ASN A 360 20.00 -8.27 29.21
N LYS A 361 19.09 -7.65 29.96
CA LYS A 361 18.91 -6.19 30.01
C LYS A 361 20.19 -5.44 30.35
N GLY A 362 20.99 -5.95 31.30
CA GLY A 362 22.21 -5.27 31.76
C GLY A 362 23.26 -5.13 30.67
N ALA A 363 23.51 -6.22 29.94
CA ALA A 363 24.45 -6.25 28.82
C ALA A 363 24.02 -5.29 27.70
N VAL A 364 22.75 -5.38 27.27
CA VAL A 364 22.21 -4.49 26.21
C VAL A 364 22.24 -3.03 26.63
N LEU A 365 21.93 -2.72 27.90
CA LEU A 365 21.96 -1.36 28.41
C LEU A 365 23.38 -0.79 28.41
N GLN A 366 24.35 -1.55 28.93
CA GLN A 366 25.75 -1.12 28.98
C GLN A 366 26.29 -0.85 27.57
N GLU A 367 26.05 -1.76 26.63
CA GLU A 367 26.51 -1.64 25.26
C GLU A 367 25.84 -0.46 24.53
N SER A 368 24.52 -0.34 24.64
CA SER A 368 23.78 0.74 23.99
C SER A 368 24.18 2.12 24.55
N LEU A 369 24.30 2.24 25.87
CA LEU A 369 24.74 3.50 26.49
C LEU A 369 26.17 3.87 26.06
N ALA A 370 27.08 2.90 25.98
CA ALA A 370 28.44 3.14 25.50
C ALA A 370 28.44 3.64 24.04
N GLN A 371 27.67 2.98 23.15
CA GLN A 371 27.54 3.39 21.74
C GLN A 371 26.99 4.83 21.62
N TYR A 372 25.88 5.13 22.30
CA TYR A 372 25.26 6.46 22.23
C TYR A 372 26.09 7.55 22.92
N SER A 373 26.79 7.23 24.03
CA SER A 373 27.72 8.15 24.68
C SER A 373 28.87 8.53 23.74
N HIS A 374 29.44 7.54 23.06
CA HIS A 374 30.52 7.79 22.10
C HIS A 374 30.08 8.73 20.97
N VAL A 375 28.90 8.48 20.39
CA VAL A 375 28.34 9.35 19.33
C VAL A 375 28.00 10.74 19.87
N PHE A 376 27.54 10.84 21.12
CA PHE A 376 27.28 12.12 21.77
C PHE A 376 28.56 12.94 21.93
N ASP A 377 29.65 12.35 22.43
CA ASP A 377 30.93 13.03 22.62
C ASP A 377 31.49 13.54 21.27
N GLN A 378 31.46 12.69 20.23
CA GLN A 378 31.84 13.09 18.87
C GLN A 378 30.97 14.22 18.32
N THR A 379 29.68 14.24 18.66
CA THR A 379 28.75 15.32 18.29
C THR A 379 29.10 16.62 18.98
N GLN A 380 29.51 16.58 20.26
CA GLN A 380 29.94 17.77 21.00
C GLN A 380 31.19 18.39 20.39
N GLU A 381 32.19 17.57 20.04
CA GLU A 381 33.42 18.03 19.39
C GLU A 381 33.15 18.72 18.04
N LYS A 382 32.17 18.21 17.28
CA LYS A 382 31.79 18.72 15.95
C LYS A 382 30.56 19.62 15.95
N LEU A 383 30.13 20.12 17.11
CA LEU A 383 28.89 20.91 17.24
C LEU A 383 28.87 22.16 16.34
N ALA A 384 30.03 22.73 16.04
CA ALA A 384 30.17 23.85 15.11
C ALA A 384 29.64 23.53 13.70
N VAL A 385 29.79 22.28 13.23
CA VAL A 385 29.31 21.82 11.91
C VAL A 385 27.78 21.84 11.84
N LEU A 386 27.11 21.34 12.89
CA LEU A 386 25.65 21.39 12.98
C LEU A 386 25.14 22.83 13.08
N LYS A 387 25.79 23.67 13.90
CA LYS A 387 25.46 25.11 13.97
C LYS A 387 25.59 25.78 12.62
N ALA A 388 26.62 25.45 11.83
CA ALA A 388 26.81 25.99 10.49
C ALA A 388 25.69 25.55 9.53
N ALA A 389 25.31 24.26 9.53
CA ALA A 389 24.20 23.76 8.72
C ALA A 389 22.86 24.42 9.09
N CYS A 390 22.55 24.55 10.39
CA CYS A 390 21.36 25.26 10.84
C CYS A 390 21.38 26.74 10.42
N ARG A 391 22.53 27.42 10.47
CA ARG A 391 22.67 28.79 9.99
C ARG A 391 22.36 28.92 8.49
N GLU A 392 22.92 28.03 7.68
CA GLU A 392 22.72 28.00 6.23
C GLU A 392 21.25 27.82 5.84
N PHE A 393 20.57 26.81 6.40
CA PHE A 393 19.22 26.44 5.95
C PHE A 393 18.09 27.20 6.65
N VAL A 394 18.28 27.64 7.90
CA VAL A 394 17.23 28.31 8.69
C VAL A 394 17.35 29.83 8.63
N PHE A 395 18.57 30.36 8.52
CA PHE A 395 18.84 31.80 8.57
C PHE A 395 19.48 32.36 7.30
N GLY A 396 19.91 31.50 6.37
CA GLY A 396 20.56 31.88 5.10
C GLY A 396 19.56 32.07 3.95
N SER A 397 18.37 32.61 4.23
CA SER A 397 17.37 33.03 3.22
C SER A 397 17.40 34.54 3.05
#